data_AF-A0A510PQ66-F1
#
_entry.id   AF-A0A510PQ66-F1
#
_cell.length_a   1.000
_cell.length_b   1.000
_cell.length_c   1.000
_cell.angle_alpha   90.00
_cell.angle_beta   90.00
_cell.angle_gamma   90.00
#
_symmetry.space_group_name_H-M   'P 1'
#
loop_
_entity.id
_entity.type
_entity.pdbx_description
1 polymer ?
#
loop_
_entity_poly.entity_id
_entity_poly.type
_entity_poly.pdbx_seq_one_letter_code
_entity_poly.pdbx_strand_id
1 'polypeptide(L)'
;MWDLITGAAIYRTLSAANCPLLPSSEYQVRPLAVLTPQQQPTVWNEAVAEAGGKTPDHRVVRETVGKYRDKGKANVFEVGEVVGILAKDNPRLKGKNNCWAIVTAVHPRSCDLRLHDGAIDLVKIEYLKELGYTEGDCQTVRRLCERKALATRDRLSRLREREDLEDAAVAFLGILGKLQRPYLSELEEGMLTMLEKYYGVVTD
;
A
#
# COMPACT_ATOMS: atom_id res chain seq x y z
N MET A 1 -14.40 -9.94 -21.10
CA MET A 1 -15.25 -9.70 -22.29
C MET A 1 -16.27 -8.67 -21.88
N TRP A 2 -16.39 -7.54 -22.58
CA TRP A 2 -17.38 -6.52 -22.23
C TRP A 2 -18.65 -6.86 -23.01
N ASP A 3 -19.73 -7.15 -22.29
CA ASP A 3 -20.98 -7.59 -22.91
C ASP A 3 -21.91 -6.39 -23.04
N LEU A 4 -22.50 -6.19 -24.23
CA LEU A 4 -23.54 -5.18 -24.52
C LEU A 4 -24.66 -5.16 -23.48
N ILE A 5 -24.92 -6.31 -22.86
CA ILE A 5 -25.89 -6.50 -21.77
C ILE A 5 -25.51 -5.64 -20.54
N THR A 6 -24.23 -5.55 -20.20
CA THR A 6 -23.72 -4.78 -19.04
C THR A 6 -23.90 -3.29 -19.27
N GLY A 7 -23.57 -2.79 -20.47
CA GLY A 7 -23.78 -1.38 -20.82
C GLY A 7 -25.25 -0.97 -20.78
N ALA A 8 -26.14 -1.82 -21.32
CA ALA A 8 -27.58 -1.58 -21.29
C ALA A 8 -28.14 -1.60 -19.86
N ALA A 9 -27.62 -2.46 -18.98
CA ALA A 9 -28.01 -2.48 -17.57
C ALA A 9 -27.63 -1.17 -16.86
N ILE A 10 -26.39 -0.70 -17.02
CA ILE A 10 -25.92 0.57 -16.42
C ILE A 10 -26.76 1.75 -16.95
N TYR A 11 -27.04 1.80 -18.25
CA TYR A 11 -27.88 2.84 -18.84
C TYR A 11 -29.29 2.85 -18.23
N ARG A 12 -29.90 1.67 -18.04
CA ARG A 12 -31.21 1.55 -17.37
C ARG A 12 -31.15 2.02 -15.92
N THR A 13 -30.08 1.71 -15.20
CA THR A 13 -29.89 2.16 -13.81
C THR A 13 -29.77 3.68 -13.73
N LEU A 14 -29.01 4.31 -14.64
CA LEU A 14 -28.87 5.77 -14.71
C LEU A 14 -30.18 6.47 -15.10
N SER A 15 -30.92 5.86 -16.05
CA SER A 15 -32.24 6.35 -16.46
C SER A 15 -33.27 6.24 -15.34
N ALA A 16 -33.32 5.11 -14.63
CA ALA A 16 -34.20 4.90 -13.48
C ALA A 16 -33.87 5.82 -12.28
N ALA A 17 -32.60 6.21 -12.14
CA ALA A 17 -32.16 7.17 -11.12
C ALA A 17 -32.39 8.65 -11.53
N ASN A 18 -33.01 8.90 -12.69
CA ASN A 18 -33.35 10.22 -13.20
C ASN A 18 -32.13 11.16 -13.32
N CYS A 19 -31.00 10.61 -13.78
CA CYS A 19 -29.78 11.40 -14.03
C CYS A 19 -30.04 12.48 -15.10
N PRO A 20 -29.58 13.73 -14.89
CA PRO A 20 -29.87 14.86 -15.77
C PRO A 20 -29.23 14.73 -17.15
N LEU A 21 -28.13 13.97 -17.27
CA LEU A 21 -27.45 13.69 -18.53
C LEU A 21 -27.21 12.20 -18.65
N LEU A 22 -27.66 11.61 -19.74
CA LEU A 22 -27.46 10.18 -20.02
C LEU A 22 -26.18 9.97 -20.85
N PRO A 23 -25.50 8.82 -20.69
CA PRO A 23 -24.36 8.46 -21.51
C PRO A 23 -24.75 8.40 -22.98
N SER A 24 -23.94 9.02 -23.84
CA SER A 24 -24.13 9.02 -25.30
C SER A 24 -23.37 7.87 -25.97
N SER A 25 -22.39 7.28 -25.28
CA SER A 25 -21.60 6.16 -25.79
C SER A 25 -21.41 5.10 -24.73
N GLU A 26 -21.41 3.85 -25.20
CA GLU A 26 -21.01 2.68 -24.45
C GLU A 26 -19.64 2.85 -23.76
N TYR A 27 -18.71 3.51 -24.44
CA TYR A 27 -17.35 3.68 -23.95
C TYR A 27 -17.31 4.46 -22.63
N GLN A 28 -18.26 5.37 -22.41
CA GLN A 28 -18.36 6.18 -21.18
C GLN A 28 -18.83 5.36 -19.97
N VAL A 29 -19.65 4.32 -20.18
CA VAL A 29 -20.20 3.50 -19.10
C VAL A 29 -19.31 2.31 -18.73
N ARG A 30 -18.31 1.97 -19.56
CA ARG A 30 -17.36 0.89 -19.27
C ARG A 30 -16.68 1.01 -17.90
N PRO A 31 -16.19 2.18 -17.46
CA PRO A 31 -15.56 2.31 -16.15
C PRO A 31 -16.56 2.08 -15.00
N LEU A 32 -17.83 2.45 -15.17
CA LEU A 32 -18.87 2.29 -14.16
C LEU A 32 -19.24 0.83 -13.87
N ALA A 33 -18.91 -0.10 -14.77
CA ALA A 33 -19.22 -1.52 -14.62
C ALA A 33 -18.55 -2.16 -13.39
N VAL A 34 -17.51 -1.54 -12.84
CA VAL A 34 -16.81 -2.01 -11.64
C VAL A 34 -17.57 -1.65 -10.36
N LEU A 35 -18.53 -0.73 -10.42
CA LEU A 35 -19.29 -0.24 -9.26
C LEU A 35 -20.64 -0.94 -9.14
N THR A 36 -21.18 -0.96 -7.91
CA THR A 36 -22.53 -1.52 -7.68
C THR A 36 -23.60 -0.63 -8.32
N PRO A 37 -24.76 -1.19 -8.75
CA PRO A 37 -25.81 -0.42 -9.42
C PRO A 37 -26.30 0.80 -8.64
N GLN A 38 -26.26 0.74 -7.31
CA GLN A 38 -26.66 1.87 -6.43
C GLN A 38 -25.65 3.02 -6.46
N GLN A 39 -24.38 2.75 -6.72
CA GLN A 39 -23.30 3.74 -6.74
C GLN A 39 -23.12 4.40 -8.11
N GLN A 40 -23.51 3.70 -9.19
CA GLN A 40 -23.35 4.19 -10.57
C GLN A 40 -23.97 5.58 -10.81
N PRO A 41 -25.21 5.90 -10.37
CA PRO A 41 -25.81 7.22 -10.56
C PRO A 41 -25.06 8.33 -9.83
N THR A 42 -24.61 8.08 -8.60
CA THR A 42 -23.87 9.05 -7.80
C THR A 42 -22.53 9.40 -8.45
N VAL A 43 -21.78 8.37 -8.88
CA VAL A 43 -20.48 8.58 -9.55
C VAL A 43 -20.64 9.26 -10.90
N TRP A 44 -21.67 8.90 -11.65
CA TRP A 44 -21.96 9.54 -12.93
C TRP A 44 -22.31 11.02 -12.77
N ASN A 45 -23.15 11.38 -11.79
CA ASN A 45 -23.50 12.77 -11.52
C ASN A 45 -22.29 13.59 -11.03
N GLU A 46 -21.41 13.00 -10.22
CA GLU A 46 -20.15 13.63 -9.78
C GLU A 46 -19.24 13.89 -10.99
N ALA A 47 -19.15 12.95 -11.94
CA ALA A 47 -18.39 13.12 -13.19
C ALA A 47 -19.00 14.19 -14.12
N VAL A 48 -20.34 14.26 -14.21
CA VAL A 48 -21.06 15.31 -14.96
C VAL A 48 -20.78 16.70 -14.36
N ALA A 49 -20.78 16.81 -13.04
CA ALA A 49 -20.45 18.06 -12.36
C ALA A 49 -18.98 18.46 -12.61
N GLU A 50 -18.05 17.50 -12.55
CA GLU A 50 -16.62 17.71 -12.85
C GLU A 50 -16.38 18.10 -14.32
N ALA A 51 -17.23 17.63 -15.24
CA ALA A 51 -17.24 18.03 -16.65
C ALA A 51 -17.97 19.37 -16.92
N GLY A 52 -18.37 20.10 -15.87
CA GLY A 52 -19.03 21.40 -15.99
C GLY A 52 -20.45 21.34 -16.56
N GLY A 53 -21.18 20.25 -16.27
CA GLY A 53 -22.56 20.06 -16.72
C GLY A 53 -22.68 19.62 -18.19
N LYS A 54 -21.61 19.09 -18.78
CA LYS A 54 -21.60 18.45 -20.10
C LYS A 54 -21.47 16.95 -19.96
N THR A 55 -21.83 16.19 -21.00
CA THR A 55 -21.66 14.73 -21.00
C THR A 55 -20.17 14.40 -20.80
N PRO A 56 -19.81 13.70 -19.71
CA PRO A 56 -18.41 13.49 -19.35
C PRO A 56 -17.73 12.54 -20.34
N ASP A 57 -16.48 12.83 -20.66
CA ASP A 57 -15.66 11.92 -21.46
C ASP A 57 -15.24 10.70 -20.63
N HIS A 58 -14.92 9.59 -21.30
CA HIS A 58 -14.48 8.34 -20.67
C HIS A 58 -13.32 8.56 -19.67
N ARG A 59 -12.40 9.48 -19.96
CA ARG A 59 -11.27 9.77 -19.05
C ARG A 59 -11.75 10.34 -17.71
N VAL A 60 -12.69 11.28 -17.73
CA VAL A 60 -13.26 11.89 -16.52
C VAL A 60 -14.01 10.83 -15.72
N VAL A 61 -14.88 10.06 -16.38
CA VAL A 61 -15.64 8.99 -15.71
C VAL A 61 -14.71 7.96 -15.08
N ARG A 62 -13.63 7.56 -15.76
CA ARG A 62 -12.63 6.63 -15.20
C ARG A 62 -11.93 7.20 -13.97
N GLU A 63 -11.61 8.48 -13.97
CA GLU A 63 -10.96 9.16 -12.86
C GLU A 63 -11.91 9.28 -11.64
N THR A 64 -13.15 9.71 -11.86
CA THR A 64 -14.18 9.81 -10.81
C THR A 64 -14.54 8.43 -10.25
N VAL A 65 -14.66 7.39 -11.09
CA VAL A 65 -14.81 6.00 -10.65
C VAL A 65 -13.63 5.55 -9.79
N GLY A 66 -12.39 5.90 -10.19
CA GLY A 66 -11.19 5.66 -9.39
C GLY A 66 -11.30 6.27 -8.00
N LYS A 67 -11.60 7.58 -7.93
CA LYS A 67 -11.82 8.30 -6.66
C LYS A 67 -12.89 7.64 -5.79
N TYR A 68 -13.98 7.14 -6.39
CA TYR A 68 -15.08 6.53 -5.65
C TYR A 68 -14.78 5.10 -5.20
N ARG A 69 -14.03 4.33 -5.99
CA ARG A 69 -13.49 3.03 -5.58
C ARG A 69 -12.53 3.18 -4.41
N ASP A 70 -11.75 4.27 -4.41
CA ASP A 70 -10.82 4.64 -3.34
C ASP A 70 -11.53 5.24 -2.10
N LYS A 71 -12.77 5.73 -2.23
CA LYS A 71 -13.62 6.16 -1.09
C LYS A 71 -14.05 4.97 -0.21
N GLY A 72 -13.84 3.71 -0.62
CA GLY A 72 -14.36 2.52 0.06
C GLY A 72 -13.37 1.69 0.91
N LYS A 73 -12.05 1.89 0.82
CA LYS A 73 -11.11 1.17 1.69
C LYS A 73 -10.79 1.99 2.93
N ALA A 74 -11.52 1.72 4.02
CA ALA A 74 -11.08 2.14 5.34
C ALA A 74 -9.69 1.55 5.62
N ASN A 75 -8.86 2.29 6.35
CA ASN A 75 -7.56 1.80 6.74
C ASN A 75 -7.73 0.58 7.68
N VAL A 76 -7.23 -0.57 7.25
CA VAL A 76 -7.30 -1.84 7.99
C VAL A 76 -6.05 -2.08 8.85
N PHE A 77 -5.02 -1.24 8.71
CA PHE A 77 -3.75 -1.40 9.40
C PHE A 77 -3.80 -0.80 10.81
N GLU A 78 -3.06 -1.42 11.72
CA GLU A 78 -2.90 -0.97 13.09
C GLU A 78 -1.51 -0.39 13.35
N VAL A 79 -1.39 0.51 14.34
CA VAL A 79 -0.08 0.99 14.79
C VAL A 79 0.72 -0.17 15.37
N GLY A 80 1.97 -0.32 14.94
CA GLY A 80 2.86 -1.43 15.30
C GLY A 80 2.84 -2.58 14.30
N GLU A 81 1.88 -2.62 13.38
CA GLU A 81 1.77 -3.67 12.39
C GLU A 81 2.93 -3.64 11.38
N VAL A 82 3.43 -4.82 11.02
CA VAL A 82 4.48 -4.98 10.01
C VAL A 82 3.83 -5.19 8.64
N VAL A 83 4.10 -4.28 7.72
CA VAL A 83 3.53 -4.25 6.37
C VAL A 83 4.61 -4.32 5.30
N GLY A 84 4.25 -4.85 4.14
CA GLY A 84 5.09 -4.85 2.94
C GLY A 84 4.82 -3.62 2.06
N ILE A 85 5.87 -3.05 1.47
CA ILE A 85 5.76 -1.90 0.58
C ILE A 85 5.65 -2.35 -0.88
N LEU A 86 4.62 -1.86 -1.56
CA LEU A 86 4.41 -1.98 -3.00
C LEU A 86 4.68 -0.63 -3.65
N ALA A 87 5.89 -0.42 -4.15
CA ALA A 87 6.30 0.87 -4.71
C ALA A 87 5.47 1.25 -5.96
N LYS A 88 5.09 0.26 -6.78
CA LYS A 88 4.40 0.43 -8.08
C LYS A 88 4.94 1.68 -8.81
N ASP A 89 4.10 2.69 -9.01
CA ASP A 89 4.42 3.93 -9.73
C ASP A 89 4.72 5.12 -8.82
N ASN A 90 4.87 4.91 -7.50
CA ASN A 90 5.07 6.00 -6.56
C ASN A 90 6.56 6.41 -6.51
N PRO A 91 6.91 7.64 -6.95
CA PRO A 91 8.31 8.10 -6.96
C PRO A 91 8.93 8.15 -5.57
N ARG A 92 8.14 8.33 -4.50
CA ARG A 92 8.64 8.34 -3.10
C ARG A 92 9.00 6.95 -2.58
N LEU A 93 8.47 5.89 -3.19
CA LEU A 93 8.73 4.50 -2.82
C LEU A 93 9.71 3.81 -3.78
N LYS A 94 10.29 4.56 -4.73
CA LYS A 94 11.21 4.03 -5.73
C LYS A 94 12.42 3.37 -5.03
N GLY A 95 12.68 2.10 -5.34
CA GLY A 95 13.74 1.30 -4.74
C GLY A 95 13.38 0.62 -3.41
N LYS A 96 12.21 0.92 -2.83
CA LYS A 96 11.70 0.33 -1.57
C LYS A 96 10.63 -0.74 -1.82
N ASN A 97 10.51 -1.22 -3.05
CA ASN A 97 9.58 -2.29 -3.40
C ASN A 97 9.96 -3.59 -2.69
N ASN A 98 8.98 -4.28 -2.12
CA ASN A 98 9.13 -5.49 -1.31
C ASN A 98 9.88 -5.32 0.02
N CYS A 99 10.26 -4.10 0.40
CA CYS A 99 10.75 -3.84 1.75
C CYS A 99 9.60 -4.00 2.75
N TRP A 100 9.93 -4.45 3.96
CA TRP A 100 9.02 -4.39 5.09
C TRP A 100 9.16 -3.07 5.83
N ALA A 101 8.08 -2.65 6.48
CA ALA A 101 8.04 -1.46 7.32
C ALA A 101 7.07 -1.65 8.48
N ILE A 102 7.29 -0.91 9.56
CA ILE A 102 6.41 -0.90 10.73
C ILE A 102 5.51 0.33 10.65
N VAL A 103 4.21 0.15 10.81
CA VAL A 103 3.24 1.24 10.89
C VAL A 103 3.43 1.99 12.21
N THR A 104 3.66 3.29 12.13
CA THR A 104 3.90 4.16 13.30
C THR A 104 2.78 5.13 13.58
N ALA A 105 2.01 5.50 12.55
CA ALA A 105 0.75 6.20 12.69
C ALA A 105 -0.22 5.73 11.61
N VAL A 106 -1.51 5.68 11.97
CA VAL A 106 -2.60 5.26 11.10
C VAL A 106 -3.48 6.48 10.86
N HIS A 107 -3.62 6.86 9.59
CA HIS A 107 -4.54 7.90 9.13
C HIS A 107 -5.69 7.25 8.36
N PRO A 108 -6.81 7.96 8.09
CA PRO A 108 -7.98 7.36 7.45
C PRO A 108 -7.71 6.64 6.11
N ARG A 109 -6.69 7.07 5.36
CA ARG A 109 -6.33 6.52 4.04
C ARG A 109 -4.82 6.37 3.79
N SER A 110 -4.02 6.57 4.82
CA SER A 110 -2.56 6.51 4.75
C SER A 110 -1.97 6.05 6.07
N CYS A 111 -0.73 5.61 6.05
CA CYS A 111 0.04 5.27 7.23
C CYS A 111 1.38 5.98 7.18
N ASP A 112 1.90 6.31 8.35
CA ASP A 112 3.31 6.70 8.50
C ASP A 112 4.10 5.44 8.82
N LEU A 113 5.12 5.19 8.03
CA LEU A 113 5.89 3.96 8.06
C LEU A 113 7.30 4.22 8.57
N ARG A 114 7.82 3.25 9.32
CA ARG A 114 9.22 3.21 9.71
C ARG A 114 9.90 2.01 9.08
N LEU A 115 10.87 2.29 8.23
CA LEU A 115 11.71 1.31 7.55
C LEU A 115 13.03 1.14 8.31
N HIS A 116 13.85 0.22 7.82
CA HIS A 116 15.23 0.04 8.25
C HIS A 116 16.16 1.21 7.87
N ASP A 117 15.81 1.96 6.83
CA ASP A 117 16.63 3.04 6.25
C ASP A 117 16.03 4.45 6.47
N GLY A 118 15.00 4.57 7.32
CA GLY A 118 14.37 5.86 7.63
C GLY A 118 12.86 5.75 7.89
N ALA A 119 12.18 6.89 7.90
CA ALA A 119 10.74 6.99 8.02
C ALA A 119 10.12 7.60 6.76
N ILE A 120 8.88 7.22 6.45
CA ILE A 120 8.11 7.76 5.33
C ILE A 120 6.68 8.01 5.79
N ASP A 121 6.26 9.26 5.72
CA ASP A 121 4.94 9.68 6.16
C ASP A 121 3.92 9.67 5.00
N LEU A 122 2.65 9.54 5.36
CA LEU A 122 1.50 9.63 4.46
C LEU A 122 1.54 8.65 3.27
N VAL A 123 2.03 7.42 3.51
CA VAL A 123 2.00 6.35 2.50
C VAL A 123 0.57 5.85 2.38
N LYS A 124 -0.03 5.98 1.19
CA LYS A 124 -1.39 5.50 0.94
C LYS A 124 -1.48 3.98 1.11
N ILE A 125 -2.59 3.52 1.67
CA ILE A 125 -2.87 2.10 1.91
C ILE A 125 -2.83 1.23 0.64
N GLU A 126 -3.00 1.81 -0.54
CA GLU A 126 -2.90 1.12 -1.84
C GLU A 126 -1.48 0.64 -2.21
N TYR A 127 -0.48 1.24 -1.55
CA TYR A 127 0.94 0.89 -1.67
C TYR A 127 1.41 -0.02 -0.52
N LEU A 128 0.50 -0.46 0.34
CA LEU A 128 0.79 -1.36 1.45
C LEU A 128 0.20 -2.73 1.15
N LYS A 129 0.91 -3.76 1.59
CA LYS A 129 0.48 -5.15 1.54
C LYS A 129 0.55 -5.71 2.95
N GLU A 130 -0.52 -6.33 3.39
CA GLU A 130 -0.48 -7.18 4.58
C GLU A 130 0.56 -8.29 4.34
N LEU A 131 1.58 -8.32 5.19
CA LEU A 131 2.49 -9.46 5.27
C LEU A 131 1.71 -10.53 6.03
N GLY A 132 0.78 -11.17 5.33
CA GLY A 132 -0.15 -12.14 5.88
C GLY A 132 0.59 -13.16 6.73
N TYR A 133 0.52 -12.95 8.04
CA TYR A 133 0.67 -14.01 9.01
C TYR A 133 -0.44 -15.01 8.64
N THR A 134 -0.03 -16.20 8.20
CA THR A 134 -0.92 -17.28 7.76
C THR A 134 -2.09 -17.41 8.74
N GLU A 135 -3.30 -17.67 8.24
CA GLU A 135 -4.58 -17.65 8.99
C GLU A 135 -4.63 -18.46 10.31
N GLY A 136 -3.58 -19.20 10.68
CA GLY A 136 -3.38 -19.83 11.98
C GLY A 136 -2.60 -19.01 13.02
N ASP A 137 -2.15 -17.79 12.71
CA ASP A 137 -1.28 -17.01 13.59
C ASP A 137 -2.09 -16.32 14.70
N CYS A 138 -2.14 -16.97 15.86
CA CYS A 138 -2.58 -16.37 17.12
C CYS A 138 -1.93 -14.99 17.31
N GLN A 139 -2.64 -14.05 17.95
CA GLN A 139 -2.13 -12.71 18.31
C GLN A 139 -0.71 -12.74 18.92
N THR A 140 -0.35 -13.83 19.60
CA THR A 140 0.98 -14.11 20.13
C THR A 140 2.07 -14.16 19.05
N VAL A 141 1.85 -14.84 17.93
CA VAL A 141 2.83 -14.94 16.82
C VAL A 141 3.04 -13.57 16.19
N ARG A 142 1.95 -12.83 15.96
CA ARG A 142 2.00 -11.45 15.46
C ARG A 142 2.85 -10.56 16.37
N ARG A 143 2.59 -10.56 17.69
CA ARG A 143 3.40 -9.80 18.67
C ARG A 143 4.87 -10.22 18.70
N LEU A 144 5.17 -11.50 18.56
CA LEU A 144 6.55 -12.00 18.50
C LEU A 144 7.26 -11.52 17.23
N CYS A 145 6.56 -11.56 16.09
CA CYS A 145 7.09 -11.05 14.84
C CYS A 145 7.30 -9.53 14.87
N GLU A 146 6.36 -8.75 15.43
CA GLU A 146 6.50 -7.31 15.65
C GLU A 146 7.72 -7.00 16.53
N ARG A 147 7.89 -7.73 17.63
CA ARG A 147 9.07 -7.60 18.51
C ARG A 147 10.37 -7.91 17.79
N LYS A 148 10.41 -9.01 17.01
CA LYS A 148 11.60 -9.37 16.22
C LYS A 148 11.88 -8.34 15.13
N ALA A 149 10.85 -7.83 14.46
CA ALA A 149 10.96 -6.76 13.46
C ALA A 149 11.62 -5.51 14.06
N LEU A 150 11.15 -5.10 15.23
CA LEU A 150 11.66 -3.94 15.94
C LEU A 150 13.13 -4.14 16.33
N ALA A 151 13.47 -5.32 16.87
CA ALA A 151 14.85 -5.66 17.23
C ALA A 151 15.78 -5.67 16.01
N THR A 152 15.37 -6.31 14.91
CA THR A 152 16.12 -6.32 13.65
C THR A 152 16.35 -4.89 13.15
N ARG A 153 15.30 -4.05 13.15
CA ARG A 153 15.41 -2.65 12.75
C ARG A 153 16.45 -1.91 13.59
N ASP A 154 16.34 -1.97 14.91
CA ASP A 154 17.21 -1.22 15.81
C ASP A 154 18.68 -1.56 15.58
N ARG A 155 18.95 -2.84 15.35
CA ARG A 155 20.28 -3.34 15.01
C ARG A 155 20.78 -2.81 13.67
N LEU A 156 19.94 -2.87 12.64
CA LEU A 156 20.26 -2.31 11.32
C LEU A 156 20.52 -0.80 11.38
N SER A 157 19.70 -0.05 12.14
CA SER A 157 19.85 1.41 12.28
C SER A 157 21.14 1.78 12.99
N ARG A 158 21.48 1.11 14.11
CA ARG A 158 22.74 1.35 14.84
C ARG A 158 23.98 1.08 13.99
N LEU A 159 23.97 0.00 13.21
CA LEU A 159 25.06 -0.26 12.28
C LEU A 159 25.17 0.86 11.25
N ARG A 160 24.05 1.30 10.64
CA ARG A 160 24.04 2.35 9.62
C ARG A 160 24.45 3.74 10.12
N GLU A 161 24.41 4.00 11.41
CA GLU A 161 24.93 5.24 12.01
C GLU A 161 26.47 5.31 11.97
N ARG A 162 27.15 4.23 11.60
CA ARG A 162 28.61 4.17 11.46
C ARG A 162 29.06 4.70 10.10
N GLU A 163 30.03 5.62 10.14
CA GLU A 163 30.65 6.20 8.93
C GLU A 163 31.72 5.27 8.32
N ASP A 164 32.21 4.28 9.08
CA ASP A 164 33.31 3.36 8.70
C ASP A 164 32.82 2.03 8.10
N LEU A 165 31.54 1.92 7.78
CA LEU A 165 30.96 0.73 7.15
C LEU A 165 31.52 0.49 5.75
N GLU A 166 32.08 -0.70 5.53
CA GLU A 166 32.44 -1.13 4.18
C GLU A 166 31.21 -1.31 3.27
N ASP A 167 31.39 -1.09 1.96
CA ASP A 167 30.34 -1.23 0.95
C ASP A 167 29.66 -2.61 1.00
N ALA A 168 30.42 -3.66 1.29
CA ALA A 168 29.89 -5.02 1.44
C ALA A 168 28.93 -5.14 2.63
N ALA A 169 29.26 -4.50 3.75
CA ALA A 169 28.40 -4.47 4.93
C ALA A 169 27.13 -3.64 4.64
N VAL A 170 27.26 -2.48 3.99
CA VAL A 170 26.10 -1.66 3.58
C VAL A 170 25.15 -2.44 2.66
N ALA A 171 25.71 -3.18 1.69
CA ALA A 171 24.94 -4.01 0.78
C ALA A 171 24.18 -5.12 1.53
N PHE A 172 24.84 -5.81 2.47
CA PHE A 172 24.21 -6.84 3.29
C PHE A 172 23.06 -6.27 4.14
N LEU A 173 23.25 -5.14 4.81
CA LEU A 173 22.18 -4.47 5.57
C LEU A 173 21.01 -4.06 4.67
N GLY A 174 21.29 -3.71 3.42
CA GLY A 174 20.26 -3.44 2.41
C GLY A 174 19.49 -4.69 1.98
N ILE A 175 20.14 -5.86 1.92
CA ILE A 175 19.48 -7.14 1.65
C ILE A 175 18.52 -7.48 2.79
N LEU A 176 18.96 -7.37 4.05
CA LEU A 176 18.14 -7.66 5.23
C LEU A 176 16.88 -6.78 5.29
N GLY A 177 17.00 -5.51 4.91
CA GLY A 177 15.86 -4.58 4.83
C GLY A 177 14.87 -4.86 3.70
N LYS A 178 15.26 -5.64 2.69
CA LYS A 178 14.44 -6.03 1.52
C LYS A 178 13.83 -7.42 1.63
N LEU A 179 14.10 -8.14 2.72
CA LEU A 179 13.48 -9.44 2.96
C LEU A 179 11.97 -9.29 3.04
N GLN A 180 11.20 -10.25 2.51
CA GLN A 180 9.74 -10.25 2.68
C GLN A 180 9.31 -10.76 4.07
N ARG A 181 10.23 -10.80 5.03
CA ARG A 181 9.99 -11.22 6.40
C ARG A 181 10.76 -10.30 7.36
N PRO A 182 10.16 -9.94 8.51
CA PRO A 182 10.82 -9.09 9.49
C PRO A 182 11.76 -9.86 10.46
N TYR A 183 11.70 -11.19 10.45
CA TYR A 183 12.55 -12.03 11.27
C TYR A 183 13.68 -12.62 10.42
N LEU A 184 14.86 -12.68 11.03
CA LEU A 184 16.06 -13.24 10.44
C LEU A 184 16.11 -14.76 10.70
N SER A 185 16.68 -15.49 9.75
CA SER A 185 17.13 -16.87 9.94
C SER A 185 18.36 -16.90 10.84
N GLU A 186 18.69 -18.07 11.39
CA GLU A 186 19.87 -18.25 12.24
C GLU A 186 21.18 -17.79 11.57
N LEU A 187 21.31 -18.01 10.26
CA LEU A 187 22.45 -17.54 9.49
C LEU A 187 22.48 -16.00 9.39
N GLU A 188 21.35 -15.38 9.03
CA GLU A 188 21.26 -13.93 8.91
C GLU A 188 21.49 -13.24 10.28
N GLU A 189 20.96 -13.83 11.36
CA GLU A 189 21.24 -13.44 12.74
C GLU A 189 22.73 -13.52 13.08
N GLY A 190 23.37 -14.64 12.75
CA GLY A 190 24.80 -14.85 12.99
C GLY A 190 25.67 -13.86 12.21
N MET A 191 25.35 -13.61 10.95
CA MET A 191 26.04 -12.62 10.12
C MET A 191 25.86 -11.20 10.65
N LEU A 192 24.64 -10.82 11.04
CA LEU A 192 24.36 -9.51 11.62
C LEU A 192 25.13 -9.32 12.94
N THR A 193 25.14 -10.34 13.80
CA THR A 193 25.89 -10.34 15.07
C THR A 193 27.39 -10.23 14.84
N MET A 194 27.92 -10.91 13.81
CA MET A 194 29.34 -10.79 13.46
C MET A 194 29.69 -9.36 13.05
N LEU A 195 28.86 -8.72 12.23
CA LEU A 195 29.06 -7.32 11.84
C LEU A 195 28.98 -6.39 13.05
N GLU A 196 28.00 -6.60 13.93
CA GLU A 196 27.88 -5.81 15.17
C GLU A 196 29.11 -5.93 16.07
N LYS A 197 29.69 -7.12 16.19
CA LYS A 197 30.95 -7.32 16.93
C LYS A 197 32.13 -6.67 16.23
N TYR A 198 32.24 -6.84 14.92
CA TYR A 198 33.33 -6.27 14.13
C TYR A 198 33.36 -4.74 14.20
N TYR A 199 32.19 -4.10 14.08
CA TYR A 199 32.04 -2.65 14.19
C TYR A 199 31.85 -2.16 15.63
N GLY A 200 31.88 -3.02 16.65
CA GLY A 200 31.77 -2.64 18.07
C GLY A 200 30.42 -2.04 18.47
N VAL A 201 29.33 -2.40 17.78
CA VAL A 201 27.95 -1.98 18.09
C VAL A 201 27.34 -2.82 19.22
N VAL A 202 27.89 -4.01 19.46
CA VAL A 202 27.57 -4.85 20.63
C VAL A 202 28.85 -5.06 21.42
N THR A 203 28.89 -4.49 22.62
CA THR A 203 29.80 -4.90 23.71
C THR A 203 29.14 -6.05 24.48
N ASP A 204 29.89 -7.13 24.72
CA ASP A 204 29.48 -8.27 25.55
C ASP A 204 28.89 -7.85 26.91
#